data_AF-A0A8D8PAX5-F1
#
_entry.id   AF-A0A8D8PAX5-F1
#
_cell.length_a   1.000
_cell.length_b   1.000
_cell.length_c   1.000
_cell.angle_alpha   90.00
_cell.angle_beta   90.00
_cell.angle_gamma   90.00
#
_symmetry.space_group_name_H-M   'P 1'
#
loop_
_entity.id
_entity.type
_entity.pdbx_description
1 polymer ?
#
loop_
_entity_poly.entity_id
_entity_poly.type
_entity_poly.pdbx_seq_one_letter_code
_entity_poly.pdbx_strand_id
1 'polypeptide(L)'
;MSAALLRCGLVLLLLFCLLVQGQRIAEKKCSEYREKTIQTSMIIPLTLNPRPIQIQRFNCSKTVDLIVGGEAAKPGEFPHQALLGYADASAPEGYRFDCGGSLISERFVLTAAHCFAKGYPKIIRLGEHSLDDEYDNQVDFDIEKFYKHPNHRFKSAYNDIALIKLDQNVKFSKIIRPACLWTGSALNVSSVIATGFGLNDTAGDKADILQKVMLDFLDREQCDEKFGSLAKFPRGVVDSQLC
;
A
#
# COMPACT_ATOMS: atom_id res chain seq x y z
N MET A 1 -39.26 -41.26 6.95
CA MET A 1 -38.23 -40.31 7.43
C MET A 1 -37.09 -40.10 6.43
N SER A 2 -37.34 -39.86 5.13
CA SER A 2 -36.25 -39.83 4.13
C SER A 2 -36.29 -38.71 3.08
N ALA A 3 -37.25 -37.78 3.13
CA ALA A 3 -37.31 -36.65 2.19
C ALA A 3 -36.84 -35.30 2.78
N ALA A 4 -36.90 -35.13 4.10
CA ALA A 4 -36.56 -33.87 4.78
C ALA A 4 -35.04 -33.64 4.94
N LEU A 5 -34.27 -34.71 5.16
CA LEU A 5 -32.81 -34.64 5.33
C LEU A 5 -32.07 -34.33 4.01
N LEU A 6 -32.58 -34.83 2.87
CA LEU A 6 -32.01 -34.56 1.54
C LEU A 6 -32.19 -33.10 1.12
N ARG A 7 -33.32 -32.47 1.47
CA ARG A 7 -33.57 -31.04 1.20
C ARG A 7 -32.74 -30.11 2.08
N CYS A 8 -32.49 -30.50 3.34
CA CYS A 8 -31.65 -29.71 4.24
C CYS A 8 -30.17 -29.74 3.80
N GLY A 9 -29.66 -30.90 3.37
CA GLY A 9 -28.30 -31.04 2.84
C GLY A 9 -28.05 -30.24 1.56
N LEU A 10 -29.02 -30.22 0.63
CA LEU A 10 -28.91 -29.47 -0.63
C LEU A 10 -28.97 -27.94 -0.41
N VAL A 11 -29.79 -27.47 0.55
CA VAL A 11 -29.89 -26.06 0.93
C VAL A 11 -28.62 -25.59 1.66
N LEU A 12 -28.03 -26.42 2.52
CA LEU A 12 -26.77 -26.11 3.20
C LEU A 12 -25.58 -26.10 2.22
N LEU A 13 -25.54 -27.01 1.24
CA LEU A 13 -24.55 -27.03 0.17
C LEU A 13 -24.71 -25.85 -0.81
N LEU A 14 -25.94 -25.43 -1.11
CA LEU A 14 -26.22 -24.24 -1.92
C LEU A 14 -25.88 -22.95 -1.17
N LEU A 15 -26.11 -22.87 0.14
CA LEU A 15 -25.67 -21.74 0.99
C LEU A 15 -24.14 -21.68 1.10
N PHE A 16 -23.46 -22.82 1.22
CA PHE A 16 -21.99 -22.86 1.15
C PHE A 16 -21.45 -22.52 -0.25
N CYS A 17 -22.13 -22.95 -1.33
CA CYS A 17 -21.77 -22.56 -2.70
C CYS A 17 -21.99 -21.06 -2.97
N LEU A 18 -23.06 -20.47 -2.43
CA LEU A 18 -23.34 -19.03 -2.52
C LEU A 18 -22.37 -18.17 -1.67
N LEU A 19 -21.83 -18.71 -0.58
CA LEU A 19 -20.81 -18.04 0.22
C LEU A 19 -19.41 -18.10 -0.42
N VAL A 20 -19.15 -19.10 -1.27
CA VAL A 20 -17.85 -19.27 -1.97
C VAL A 20 -17.81 -18.54 -3.32
N GLN A 21 -18.96 -18.13 -3.86
CA GLN A 21 -19.05 -17.28 -5.06
C GLN A 21 -19.03 -15.79 -4.67
N GLY A 22 -17.86 -15.14 -4.76
CA GLY A 22 -17.83 -13.68 -4.92
C GLY A 22 -16.70 -12.88 -4.26
N GLN A 23 -15.69 -13.51 -3.67
CA GLN A 23 -14.59 -12.74 -3.08
C GLN A 23 -13.74 -12.09 -4.19
N ARG A 24 -13.50 -10.77 -4.11
CA ARG A 24 -12.73 -10.05 -5.14
C ARG A 24 -11.29 -10.57 -5.16
N ILE A 25 -10.63 -10.56 -6.33
CA ILE A 25 -9.23 -11.00 -6.48
C ILE A 25 -8.32 -10.27 -5.49
N ALA A 26 -8.55 -8.97 -5.28
CA ALA A 26 -7.81 -8.16 -4.32
C ALA A 26 -7.91 -8.68 -2.88
N GLU A 27 -9.11 -9.09 -2.45
CA GLU A 27 -9.33 -9.64 -1.10
C GLU A 27 -8.65 -10.99 -0.93
N LYS A 28 -8.78 -11.87 -1.93
CA LYS A 28 -8.10 -13.17 -1.92
C LYS A 28 -6.59 -13.00 -1.85
N LYS A 29 -6.03 -12.10 -2.66
CA LYS A 29 -4.59 -11.80 -2.68
C LYS A 29 -4.11 -11.18 -1.37
N CYS A 30 -4.87 -10.27 -0.78
CA CYS A 30 -4.57 -9.72 0.54
C CYS A 30 -4.43 -10.83 1.59
N SER A 31 -5.36 -11.80 1.62
CA SER A 31 -5.28 -12.96 2.52
C SER A 31 -4.03 -13.82 2.24
N GLU A 32 -3.75 -14.14 0.98
CA GLU A 32 -2.55 -14.89 0.58
C GLU A 32 -1.25 -14.18 1.03
N TYR A 33 -1.17 -12.86 0.87
CA TYR A 33 -0.01 -12.09 1.30
C TYR A 33 0.12 -12.03 2.82
N ARG A 34 -1.00 -11.93 3.53
CA ARG A 34 -1.03 -11.93 5.00
C ARG A 34 -0.55 -13.27 5.57
N GLU A 35 -0.94 -14.39 4.97
CA GLU A 35 -0.48 -15.72 5.42
C GLU A 35 1.03 -15.89 5.30
N LYS A 36 1.66 -15.30 4.27
CA LYS A 36 3.14 -15.29 4.12
C LYS A 36 3.88 -14.56 5.25
N THR A 37 3.18 -13.78 6.08
CA THR A 37 3.77 -13.05 7.22
C THR A 37 3.73 -13.80 8.55
N ILE A 38 3.05 -14.95 8.58
CA ILE A 38 2.90 -15.76 9.79
C ILE A 38 4.14 -16.64 9.94
N GLN A 39 4.90 -16.42 11.00
CA GLN A 39 5.96 -17.35 11.40
C GLN A 39 5.37 -18.37 12.36
N THR A 40 5.31 -19.64 11.95
CA THR A 40 4.91 -20.74 12.82
C THR A 40 6.14 -21.36 13.44
N SER A 41 6.28 -21.23 14.76
CA SER A 41 7.28 -21.93 15.56
C SER A 41 6.65 -23.15 16.22
N MET A 42 7.35 -24.27 16.22
CA MET A 42 6.95 -25.46 16.97
C MET A 42 7.71 -25.51 18.29
N ILE A 43 6.98 -25.56 19.39
CA ILE A 43 7.54 -25.80 20.72
C ILE A 43 7.18 -27.22 21.14
N ILE A 44 8.18 -27.99 21.54
CA ILE A 44 8.02 -29.33 22.09
C ILE A 44 8.13 -29.20 23.62
N PRO A 45 7.04 -29.40 24.38
CA PRO A 45 7.08 -29.31 25.83
C PRO A 45 7.87 -30.49 26.42
N LEU A 46 8.50 -30.30 27.59
CA LEU A 46 9.23 -31.35 28.31
C LEU A 46 8.28 -32.24 29.13
N THR A 47 7.25 -32.80 28.49
CA THR A 47 6.36 -33.78 29.12
C THR A 47 6.73 -35.19 28.68
N LEU A 48 6.33 -36.21 29.45
CA LEU A 48 6.61 -37.62 29.14
C LEU A 48 6.06 -38.07 27.77
N ASN A 49 5.02 -37.39 27.26
CA ASN A 49 4.41 -37.60 25.95
C ASN A 49 4.16 -36.24 25.29
N PRO A 50 5.18 -35.65 24.63
CA PRO A 50 5.06 -34.29 24.16
C PRO A 50 4.18 -34.22 22.91
N ARG A 51 3.24 -33.27 22.92
CA ARG A 51 2.51 -32.86 21.71
C ARG A 51 3.11 -31.54 21.22
N PRO A 52 3.50 -31.42 19.94
CA PRO A 52 4.00 -30.17 19.40
C PRO A 52 2.96 -29.06 19.52
N ILE A 53 3.35 -27.93 20.13
CA ILE A 53 2.55 -26.71 20.18
C ILE A 53 3.00 -25.81 19.04
N GLN A 54 2.07 -25.45 18.15
CA GLN A 54 2.33 -24.48 17.09
C GLN A 54 2.02 -23.07 17.59
N ILE A 55 3.02 -22.22 17.63
CA ILE A 55 2.88 -20.80 17.96
C ILE A 55 3.00 -19.99 16.67
N GLN A 56 1.94 -19.27 16.34
CA GLN A 56 1.92 -18.34 15.22
C GLN A 56 2.34 -16.95 15.72
N ARG A 57 3.47 -16.45 15.22
CA ARG A 57 3.89 -15.05 15.40
C ARG A 57 3.50 -14.25 14.17
N PHE A 58 2.63 -13.26 14.36
CA PHE A 58 2.29 -12.29 13.33
C PHE A 58 3.38 -11.22 13.28
N ASN A 59 4.12 -11.15 12.18
CA ASN A 59 5.18 -10.16 12.03
C ASN A 59 4.65 -8.82 11.46
N CYS A 60 3.48 -8.41 11.98
CA CYS A 60 2.79 -7.17 11.65
C CYS A 60 2.66 -6.36 12.93
N SER A 61 3.38 -5.23 13.03
CA SER A 61 3.16 -4.27 14.09
C SER A 61 1.79 -3.62 13.87
N LYS A 62 0.85 -3.84 14.79
CA LYS A 62 -0.49 -3.21 14.76
C LYS A 62 -0.57 -1.94 15.61
N THR A 63 0.56 -1.44 16.09
CA THR A 63 0.61 -0.24 16.94
C THR A 63 1.12 0.92 16.11
N VAL A 64 0.20 1.74 15.63
CA VAL A 64 0.52 3.12 15.24
C VAL A 64 -0.02 3.96 16.39
N ASP A 65 0.88 4.58 17.13
CA ASP A 65 0.51 5.48 18.22
C ASP A 65 -0.14 6.75 17.64
N LEU A 66 -0.92 7.49 18.44
CA LEU A 66 -1.51 8.75 18.00
C LEU A 66 -0.39 9.77 17.74
N ILE A 67 -0.20 10.16 16.48
CA ILE A 67 0.91 11.04 16.05
C ILE A 67 0.32 12.30 15.42
N VAL A 68 0.55 13.45 16.06
CA VAL A 68 0.25 14.77 15.51
C VAL A 68 1.58 15.47 15.24
N GLY A 69 1.79 15.96 14.01
CA GLY A 69 3.02 16.68 13.61
C GLY A 69 4.11 15.85 12.92
N GLY A 70 3.80 14.59 12.58
CA GLY A 70 4.73 13.70 11.88
C GLY A 70 5.83 13.12 12.79
N GLU A 71 6.17 11.85 12.58
CA GLU A 71 7.33 11.23 13.24
C GLU A 71 8.07 10.29 12.28
N ALA A 72 9.31 9.97 12.61
CA ALA A 72 10.08 8.96 11.89
C ALA A 72 9.39 7.58 12.01
N ALA A 73 9.16 6.94 10.87
CA ALA A 73 8.70 5.55 10.83
C ALA A 73 9.79 4.61 11.34
N LYS A 74 9.41 3.43 11.81
CA LYS A 74 10.37 2.38 12.16
C LYS A 74 10.81 1.61 10.90
N PRO A 75 12.02 1.03 10.87
CA PRO A 75 12.44 0.17 9.77
C PRO A 75 11.42 -0.94 9.50
N GLY A 76 10.92 -1.02 8.26
CA GLY A 76 9.92 -2.02 7.86
C GLY A 76 8.50 -1.80 8.38
N GLU A 77 8.18 -0.63 8.95
CA GLU A 77 6.82 -0.31 9.42
C GLU A 77 5.81 -0.26 8.27
N PHE A 78 6.22 0.32 7.12
CA PHE A 78 5.40 0.42 5.91
C PHE A 78 6.07 -0.32 4.74
N PRO A 79 6.01 -1.67 4.72
CA PRO A 79 6.79 -2.48 3.78
C PRO A 79 6.31 -2.39 2.32
N HIS A 80 5.22 -1.67 2.07
CA HIS A 80 4.66 -1.43 0.75
C HIS A 80 5.13 -0.11 0.14
N GLN A 81 5.85 0.73 0.90
CA GLN A 81 6.37 2.00 0.41
C GLN A 81 7.28 1.76 -0.80
N ALA A 82 6.99 2.46 -1.89
CA ALA A 82 7.80 2.45 -3.11
C ALA A 82 8.25 3.87 -3.46
N LEU A 83 9.47 4.01 -3.94
CA LEU A 83 10.01 5.27 -4.46
C LEU A 83 10.21 5.17 -5.96
N LEU A 84 9.79 6.21 -6.67
CA LEU A 84 9.92 6.33 -8.12
C LEU A 84 11.20 7.11 -8.42
N GLY A 85 12.22 6.43 -8.94
CA GLY A 85 13.52 7.03 -9.26
C GLY A 85 13.57 7.54 -10.69
N TYR A 86 13.84 8.84 -10.86
CA TYR A 86 13.98 9.49 -12.17
C TYR A 86 15.45 9.72 -12.45
N ALA A 87 15.91 9.42 -13.67
CA ALA A 87 17.31 9.65 -14.04
C ALA A 87 17.71 11.11 -13.82
N ASP A 88 18.77 11.29 -13.04
CA ASP A 88 19.32 12.59 -12.68
C ASP A 88 20.83 12.44 -12.48
N ALA A 89 21.60 12.96 -13.44
CA ALA A 89 23.05 12.86 -13.44
C ALA A 89 23.72 13.63 -12.29
N SER A 90 22.97 14.49 -11.58
CA SER A 90 23.47 15.23 -10.42
C SER A 90 23.22 14.52 -9.10
N ALA A 91 22.40 13.46 -9.09
CA ALA A 91 22.10 12.69 -7.87
C ALA A 91 23.20 11.65 -7.59
N PRO A 92 23.52 11.35 -6.32
CA PRO A 92 24.60 10.42 -5.94
C PRO A 92 24.52 9.05 -6.62
N GLU A 93 23.31 8.51 -6.77
CA GLU A 93 23.05 7.20 -7.38
C GLU A 93 22.49 7.30 -8.81
N GLY A 94 22.58 8.49 -9.43
CA GLY A 94 22.02 8.75 -10.76
C GLY A 94 20.50 8.84 -10.80
N TYR A 95 19.83 8.81 -9.64
CA TYR A 95 18.37 8.91 -9.53
C TYR A 95 17.92 9.93 -8.48
N ARG A 96 16.91 10.71 -8.84
CA ARG A 96 16.17 11.57 -7.92
C ARG A 96 14.80 10.96 -7.64
N PHE A 97 14.44 10.84 -6.37
CA PHE A 97 13.16 10.28 -5.92
C PHE A 97 12.16 11.41 -5.60
N ASP A 98 11.26 11.69 -6.54
CA ASP A 98 10.28 12.79 -6.44
C ASP A 98 8.84 12.33 -6.23
N CYS A 99 8.58 11.04 -6.41
CA CYS A 99 7.25 10.47 -6.28
C CYS A 99 7.29 9.18 -5.46
N GLY A 100 6.18 8.92 -4.79
CA GLY A 100 5.93 7.67 -4.09
C GLY A 100 5.02 6.73 -4.86
N GLY A 101 4.92 5.52 -4.34
CA GLY A 101 3.93 4.53 -4.74
C GLY A 101 3.73 3.49 -3.65
N SER A 102 2.85 2.54 -3.92
CA SER A 102 2.60 1.41 -3.04
C SER A 102 2.69 0.11 -3.82
N LEU A 103 3.52 -0.83 -3.36
CA LEU A 103 3.51 -2.19 -3.86
C LEU A 103 2.14 -2.82 -3.57
N ILE A 104 1.46 -3.38 -4.56
CA ILE A 104 0.13 -4.00 -4.40
C ILE A 104 0.10 -5.47 -4.83
N SER A 105 1.18 -5.98 -5.41
CA SER A 105 1.37 -7.40 -5.73
C SER A 105 2.85 -7.73 -5.91
N GLU A 106 3.19 -8.96 -6.28
CA GLU A 106 4.56 -9.34 -6.65
C GLU A 106 5.14 -8.54 -7.81
N ARG A 107 4.33 -7.85 -8.63
CA ARG A 107 4.80 -7.23 -9.87
C ARG A 107 4.20 -5.86 -10.19
N PHE A 108 3.33 -5.33 -9.33
CA PHE A 108 2.66 -4.06 -9.58
C PHE A 108 2.82 -3.08 -8.43
N VAL A 109 3.17 -1.86 -8.80
CA VAL A 109 3.14 -0.68 -7.93
C VAL A 109 2.01 0.24 -8.37
N LEU A 110 1.21 0.67 -7.41
CA LEU A 110 0.19 1.71 -7.54
C LEU A 110 0.82 3.07 -7.27
N THR A 111 0.54 4.07 -8.11
CA THR A 111 1.03 5.44 -7.96
C THR A 111 0.04 6.43 -8.56
N ALA A 112 0.34 7.71 -8.48
CA ALA A 112 -0.42 8.77 -9.13
C ALA A 112 0.00 8.95 -10.60
N ALA A 113 -0.93 9.31 -11.46
CA ALA A 113 -0.64 9.53 -12.88
C ALA A 113 0.21 10.80 -13.10
N HIS A 114 0.08 11.81 -12.22
CA HIS A 114 0.87 13.03 -12.30
C HIS A 114 2.37 12.80 -12.11
N CYS A 115 2.77 11.67 -11.50
CA CYS A 115 4.17 11.29 -11.38
C CYS A 115 4.84 11.10 -12.75
N PHE A 116 4.08 10.99 -13.84
CA PHE A 116 4.62 10.92 -15.21
C PHE A 116 4.67 12.27 -15.94
N ALA A 117 4.29 13.37 -15.28
CA ALA A 117 4.13 14.67 -15.94
C ALA A 117 5.45 15.29 -16.42
N LYS A 118 6.54 15.07 -15.67
CA LYS A 118 7.89 15.60 -15.98
C LYS A 118 8.82 14.56 -16.62
N GLY A 119 8.31 13.37 -16.91
CA GLY A 119 9.09 12.22 -17.36
C GLY A 119 8.63 10.95 -16.67
N TYR A 120 9.13 9.80 -17.13
CA TYR A 120 8.84 8.50 -16.54
C TYR A 120 9.98 8.08 -15.61
N PRO A 121 9.67 7.46 -14.46
CA PRO A 121 10.71 6.89 -13.62
C PRO A 121 11.46 5.78 -14.38
N LYS A 122 12.71 5.57 -14.01
CA LYS A 122 13.57 4.52 -14.56
C LYS A 122 13.55 3.27 -13.71
N ILE A 123 13.52 3.47 -12.39
CA ILE A 123 13.54 2.39 -11.41
C ILE A 123 12.42 2.58 -10.39
N ILE A 124 12.08 1.47 -9.73
CA ILE A 124 11.28 1.46 -8.51
C ILE A 124 12.15 0.92 -7.39
N ARG A 125 12.32 1.72 -6.33
CA ARG A 125 13.01 1.30 -5.10
C ARG A 125 12.01 0.83 -4.06
N LEU A 126 12.25 -0.34 -3.49
CA LEU A 126 11.44 -0.93 -2.42
C LEU A 126 12.32 -1.21 -1.19
N GLY A 127 11.72 -1.16 0.00
CA GLY A 127 12.42 -1.48 1.26
C GLY A 127 13.28 -0.35 1.83
N GLU A 128 13.24 0.82 1.20
CA GLU A 128 13.98 2.01 1.64
C GLU A 128 13.45 2.56 2.96
N HIS A 129 14.36 2.93 3.85
CA HIS A 129 14.05 3.55 5.13
C HIS A 129 14.80 4.86 5.36
N SER A 130 16.02 4.99 4.83
CA SER A 130 16.89 6.15 4.99
C SER A 130 17.65 6.43 3.70
N LEU A 131 17.46 7.60 3.11
CA LEU A 131 18.12 8.00 1.85
C LEU A 131 19.62 8.29 2.01
N ASP A 132 20.08 8.51 3.24
CA ASP A 132 21.45 8.92 3.57
C ASP A 132 22.32 7.79 4.15
N ASP A 133 21.74 6.62 4.41
CA ASP A 133 22.40 5.55 5.16
C ASP A 133 22.61 4.31 4.29
N GLU A 134 23.75 3.61 4.46
CA GLU A 134 24.07 2.33 3.79
C GLU A 134 23.24 1.16 4.37
N TYR A 135 21.97 1.38 4.73
CA TYR A 135 21.06 0.28 5.08
C TYR A 135 20.70 -0.48 3.80
N ASP A 136 21.61 -1.34 3.35
CA ASP A 136 21.66 -2.14 2.10
C ASP A 136 20.54 -3.19 1.95
N ASN A 137 19.31 -2.83 2.32
CA ASN A 137 18.14 -3.69 2.17
C ASN A 137 17.15 -3.13 1.15
N GLN A 138 17.40 -1.93 0.61
CA GLN A 138 16.67 -1.42 -0.52
C GLN A 138 16.94 -2.27 -1.76
N VAL A 139 15.93 -2.44 -2.60
CA VAL A 139 16.05 -3.18 -3.84
C VAL A 139 15.43 -2.37 -4.96
N ASP A 140 16.24 -2.12 -5.99
CA ASP A 140 15.82 -1.44 -7.19
C ASP A 140 15.31 -2.44 -8.23
N PHE A 141 14.20 -2.09 -8.86
CA PHE A 141 13.54 -2.88 -9.90
C PHE A 141 13.42 -2.05 -11.17
N ASP A 142 13.75 -2.67 -12.30
CA ASP A 142 13.48 -2.12 -13.62
C ASP A 142 11.99 -2.19 -13.94
N ILE A 143 11.58 -1.39 -14.93
CA ILE A 143 10.17 -1.20 -15.27
C ILE A 143 9.88 -1.83 -16.63
N GLU A 144 8.92 -2.76 -16.65
CA GLU A 144 8.41 -3.35 -17.88
C GLU A 144 7.42 -2.43 -18.59
N LYS A 145 6.46 -1.87 -17.85
CA LYS A 145 5.34 -1.15 -18.45
C LYS A 145 4.63 -0.20 -17.50
N PHE A 146 4.16 0.92 -18.07
CA PHE A 146 3.32 1.90 -17.40
C PHE A 146 1.86 1.79 -17.87
N TYR A 147 0.93 1.88 -16.92
CA TYR A 147 -0.51 1.93 -17.17
C TYR A 147 -1.08 3.18 -16.52
N LYS A 148 -1.07 4.28 -17.27
CA LYS A 148 -1.74 5.52 -16.86
C LYS A 148 -3.24 5.40 -17.08
N HIS A 149 -4.05 5.90 -16.16
CA HIS A 149 -5.51 5.92 -16.37
C HIS A 149 -5.86 6.63 -17.70
N PRO A 150 -6.67 6.02 -18.59
CA PRO A 150 -6.91 6.55 -19.95
C PRO A 150 -7.58 7.93 -19.94
N ASN A 151 -8.37 8.21 -18.92
CA ASN A 151 -9.06 9.49 -18.74
C ASN A 151 -8.26 10.52 -17.95
N HIS A 152 -7.04 10.21 -17.50
CA HIS A 152 -6.20 11.20 -16.84
C HIS A 152 -5.70 12.26 -17.83
N ARG A 153 -5.67 13.52 -17.39
CA ARG A 153 -5.11 14.66 -18.12
C ARG A 153 -4.26 15.47 -17.15
N PHE A 154 -3.01 15.76 -17.52
CA PHE A 154 -2.05 16.45 -16.63
C PHE A 154 -2.48 17.87 -16.20
N LYS A 155 -3.42 18.50 -16.92
CA LYS A 155 -3.98 19.81 -16.57
C LYS A 155 -5.10 19.76 -15.52
N SER A 156 -5.56 18.57 -15.13
CA SER A 156 -6.66 18.38 -14.19
C SER A 156 -6.28 17.40 -13.07
N ALA A 157 -6.91 17.51 -11.91
CA ALA A 157 -6.68 16.61 -10.77
C ALA A 157 -7.45 15.27 -10.85
N TYR A 158 -8.20 15.02 -11.92
CA TYR A 158 -9.08 13.85 -12.01
C TYR A 158 -8.37 12.59 -12.53
N ASN A 159 -8.86 11.43 -12.07
CA ASN A 159 -8.34 10.11 -12.41
C ASN A 159 -6.82 10.01 -12.23
N ASP A 160 -6.30 10.61 -11.17
CA ASP A 160 -4.86 10.70 -10.90
C ASP A 160 -4.31 9.38 -10.32
N ILE A 161 -4.36 8.34 -11.15
CA ILE A 161 -4.00 6.97 -10.79
C ILE A 161 -3.26 6.30 -11.93
N ALA A 162 -2.22 5.54 -11.59
CA ALA A 162 -1.45 4.75 -12.54
C ALA A 162 -0.91 3.47 -11.88
N LEU A 163 -0.64 2.46 -12.72
CA LEU A 163 0.09 1.27 -12.32
C LEU A 163 1.43 1.20 -13.05
N ILE A 164 2.43 0.69 -12.35
CA ILE A 164 3.74 0.35 -12.88
C ILE A 164 3.92 -1.15 -12.75
N LYS A 165 4.22 -1.83 -13.86
CA LYS A 165 4.56 -3.25 -13.88
C LYS A 165 6.07 -3.39 -13.87
N LEU A 166 6.57 -4.10 -12.87
CA LEU A 166 7.99 -4.42 -12.70
C LEU A 166 8.41 -5.50 -13.69
N ASP A 167 9.66 -5.44 -14.13
CA ASP A 167 10.26 -6.41 -15.05
C ASP A 167 10.35 -7.83 -14.45
N GLN A 168 10.56 -7.91 -13.14
CA GLN A 168 10.66 -9.16 -12.38
C GLN A 168 9.73 -9.19 -11.16
N ASN A 169 9.54 -10.40 -10.61
CA ASN A 169 8.74 -10.58 -9.40
C ASN A 169 9.54 -10.18 -8.14
N VAL A 170 8.91 -9.39 -7.29
CA VAL A 170 9.43 -8.99 -5.98
C VAL A 170 9.43 -10.17 -5.02
N LYS A 171 10.57 -10.43 -4.38
CA LYS A 171 10.69 -11.38 -3.28
C LYS A 171 10.27 -10.69 -1.99
N PHE A 172 9.15 -11.15 -1.40
CA PHE A 172 8.67 -10.56 -0.16
C PHE A 172 9.59 -10.86 1.01
N SER A 173 9.75 -9.89 1.90
CA SER A 173 10.62 -9.95 3.06
C SER A 173 9.94 -9.27 4.26
N LYS A 174 10.67 -9.10 5.37
CA LYS A 174 10.14 -8.34 6.51
C LYS A 174 9.87 -6.88 6.16
N ILE A 175 10.61 -6.31 5.22
CA ILE A 175 10.60 -4.88 4.87
C ILE A 175 10.00 -4.59 3.49
N ILE A 176 9.74 -5.61 2.66
CA ILE A 176 9.12 -5.47 1.33
C ILE A 176 7.92 -6.40 1.24
N ARG A 177 6.70 -5.85 1.21
CA ARG A 177 5.43 -6.59 1.11
C ARG A 177 4.34 -5.70 0.50
N PRO A 178 3.38 -6.27 -0.23
CA PRO A 178 2.31 -5.48 -0.83
C PRO A 178 1.28 -4.99 0.20
N ALA A 179 0.70 -3.83 -0.06
CA ALA A 179 -0.49 -3.32 0.61
C ALA A 179 -1.75 -4.05 0.11
N CYS A 180 -2.74 -4.17 0.99
CA CYS A 180 -4.07 -4.63 0.60
C CYS A 180 -4.85 -3.47 -0.03
N LEU A 181 -5.53 -3.75 -1.14
CA LEU A 181 -6.46 -2.79 -1.74
C LEU A 181 -7.78 -2.79 -0.97
N TRP A 182 -8.32 -1.60 -0.74
CA TRP A 182 -9.65 -1.44 -0.18
C TRP A 182 -10.72 -1.87 -1.19
N THR A 183 -11.62 -2.76 -0.77
CA THR A 183 -12.71 -3.28 -1.62
C THR A 183 -14.11 -2.96 -1.10
N GLY A 184 -14.20 -2.39 0.10
CA GLY A 184 -15.47 -1.96 0.69
C GLY A 184 -16.09 -0.78 -0.06
N SER A 185 -17.40 -0.61 0.10
CA SER A 185 -18.18 0.47 -0.53
C SER A 185 -18.05 1.82 0.18
N ALA A 186 -17.74 1.82 1.48
CA ALA A 186 -17.58 3.02 2.29
C ALA A 186 -16.34 2.92 3.18
N LEU A 187 -15.60 4.01 3.34
CA LEU A 187 -14.48 4.10 4.26
C LEU A 187 -15.02 4.45 5.66
N ASN A 188 -15.13 3.44 6.52
CA ASN A 188 -15.57 3.62 7.91
C ASN A 188 -14.35 3.82 8.83
N VAL A 189 -13.51 4.80 8.52
CA VAL A 189 -12.32 5.16 9.29
C VAL A 189 -12.32 6.66 9.58
N SER A 190 -11.91 7.05 10.79
CA SER A 190 -11.87 8.45 11.20
C SER A 190 -10.59 9.17 10.76
N SER A 191 -9.51 8.41 10.56
CA SER A 191 -8.20 8.93 10.19
C SER A 191 -7.42 7.93 9.34
N VAL A 192 -6.42 8.43 8.64
CA VAL A 192 -5.50 7.66 7.81
C VAL A 192 -4.06 8.06 8.13
N ILE A 193 -3.11 7.21 7.74
CA ILE A 193 -1.70 7.51 7.89
C ILE A 193 -1.12 7.80 6.51
N ALA A 194 -0.50 8.96 6.36
CA ALA A 194 0.31 9.28 5.19
C ALA A 194 1.78 9.01 5.50
N THR A 195 2.50 8.45 4.54
CA THR A 195 3.92 8.11 4.66
C THR A 195 4.71 8.63 3.47
N GLY A 196 5.95 9.07 3.72
CA GLY A 196 6.83 9.51 2.65
C GLY A 196 8.10 10.20 3.12
N PHE A 197 8.97 10.50 2.16
CA PHE A 197 10.22 11.26 2.33
C PHE A 197 10.00 12.74 1.92
N GLY A 198 8.82 13.27 2.27
CA GLY A 198 8.43 14.63 1.95
C GLY A 198 9.26 15.67 2.72
N LEU A 199 8.96 16.95 2.50
CA LEU A 199 9.61 18.04 3.24
C LEU A 199 9.29 17.92 4.74
N ASN A 200 10.31 18.01 5.58
CA ASN A 200 10.10 18.19 7.02
C ASN A 200 9.64 19.62 7.28
N ASP A 201 8.61 19.79 8.13
CA ASP A 201 8.01 21.09 8.50
C ASP A 201 9.03 22.09 9.08
N THR A 202 10.22 21.63 9.46
CA THR A 202 11.25 22.41 10.15
C THR A 202 12.46 22.80 9.29
N ALA A 203 12.63 22.27 8.06
CA ALA A 203 13.88 22.48 7.33
C ALA A 203 13.76 22.79 5.83
N GLY A 204 12.61 22.56 5.18
CA GLY A 204 12.52 22.76 3.72
C GLY A 204 13.40 21.80 2.89
N ASP A 205 14.15 20.92 3.54
CA ASP A 205 14.87 19.79 2.97
C ASP A 205 13.99 18.52 3.05
N LYS A 206 14.19 17.59 2.11
CA LYS A 206 13.52 16.28 2.13
C LYS A 206 13.94 15.53 3.40
N ALA A 207 13.01 14.81 4.02
CA ALA A 207 13.34 13.95 5.13
C ALA A 207 14.21 12.79 4.65
N ASP A 208 15.37 12.58 5.27
CA ASP A 208 16.25 11.45 4.92
C ASP A 208 15.62 10.13 5.36
N ILE A 209 14.95 10.14 6.52
CA ILE A 209 14.23 8.98 7.08
C ILE A 209 12.75 9.03 6.69
N LEU A 210 12.17 7.87 6.35
CA LEU A 210 10.73 7.74 6.07
C LEU A 210 9.90 8.31 7.22
N GLN A 211 9.04 9.29 6.92
CA GLN A 211 8.13 9.89 7.90
C GLN A 211 6.73 9.26 7.79
N LYS A 212 5.98 9.34 8.89
CA LYS A 212 4.55 9.02 8.96
C LYS A 212 3.79 10.10 9.71
N VAL A 213 2.57 10.39 9.29
CA VAL A 213 1.68 11.35 9.94
C VAL A 213 0.24 10.86 9.91
N MET A 214 -0.49 11.06 11.00
CA MET A 214 -1.93 10.79 11.04
C MET A 214 -2.68 12.00 10.48
N LEU A 215 -3.63 11.75 9.57
CA LEU A 215 -4.46 12.74 8.92
C LEU A 215 -5.93 12.41 9.18
N ASP A 216 -6.70 13.45 9.48
CA ASP A 216 -8.15 13.37 9.60
C ASP A 216 -8.81 13.70 8.27
N PHE A 217 -10.01 13.15 8.05
CA PHE A 217 -10.83 13.51 6.90
C PHE A 217 -11.51 14.86 7.12
N LEU A 218 -11.58 15.64 6.05
CA LEU A 218 -12.40 16.83 5.95
C LEU A 218 -13.70 16.50 5.22
N ASP A 219 -14.77 17.18 5.57
CA ASP A 219 -16.01 17.02 4.82
C ASP A 219 -15.90 17.70 3.43
N ARG A 220 -16.83 17.37 2.54
CA ARG A 220 -16.81 17.90 1.18
C ARG A 220 -16.88 19.44 1.15
N GLU A 221 -17.64 20.06 2.04
CA GLU A 221 -17.79 21.51 2.06
C GLU A 221 -16.44 22.18 2.35
N GLN A 222 -15.74 21.72 3.38
CA GLN A 222 -14.39 22.19 3.74
C GLN A 222 -13.38 21.97 2.61
N CYS A 223 -13.49 20.86 1.88
CA CYS A 223 -12.60 20.56 0.76
C CYS A 223 -12.89 21.44 -0.45
N ASP A 224 -14.16 21.65 -0.79
CA ASP A 224 -14.56 22.52 -1.90
C ASP A 224 -14.24 23.99 -1.61
N GLU A 225 -14.32 24.45 -0.37
CA GLU A 225 -13.83 25.79 0.03
C GLU A 225 -12.33 25.95 -0.25
N LYS A 226 -11.53 24.93 0.04
CA LYS A 226 -10.07 24.98 -0.15
C LYS A 226 -9.64 24.80 -1.61
N PHE A 227 -10.30 23.93 -2.37
CA PHE A 227 -9.84 23.50 -3.70
C PHE A 227 -10.74 23.96 -4.86
N GLY A 228 -11.98 24.35 -4.60
CA GLY A 228 -13.00 24.61 -5.64
C GLY A 228 -12.67 25.79 -6.57
N SER A 229 -11.83 26.72 -6.13
CA SER A 229 -11.37 27.86 -6.94
C SER A 229 -10.13 27.58 -7.79
N LEU A 230 -9.48 26.42 -7.60
CA LEU A 230 -8.24 26.09 -8.30
C LEU A 230 -8.52 25.64 -9.74
N ALA A 231 -7.75 26.17 -10.69
CA ALA A 231 -7.87 25.82 -12.11
C ALA A 231 -7.71 24.30 -12.41
N LYS A 232 -7.02 23.55 -11.53
CA LYS A 232 -6.88 22.09 -11.64
C LYS A 232 -8.17 21.32 -11.31
N PHE A 233 -9.15 21.97 -10.67
CA PHE A 233 -10.42 21.40 -10.23
C PHE A 233 -11.61 22.11 -10.91
N PRO A 234 -11.72 22.05 -12.25
CA PRO A 234 -12.79 22.77 -12.98
C PRO A 234 -14.21 22.29 -12.66
N ARG A 235 -14.36 21.15 -11.98
CA ARG A 235 -15.64 20.60 -11.49
C ARG A 235 -15.67 20.47 -9.96
N GLY A 236 -14.77 21.14 -9.24
CA GLY A 236 -14.58 20.94 -7.79
C GLY A 236 -14.02 19.56 -7.44
N VAL A 237 -14.13 19.18 -6.16
CA VAL A 237 -13.75 17.86 -5.64
C VAL A 237 -14.85 16.85 -5.93
N VAL A 238 -14.52 15.73 -6.56
CA VAL A 238 -15.50 14.69 -6.99
C VAL A 238 -15.47 13.44 -6.11
N ASP A 239 -16.46 12.56 -6.22
CA ASP A 239 -16.64 11.37 -5.34
C ASP A 239 -15.49 10.37 -5.39
N SER A 240 -14.69 10.42 -6.46
CA SER A 240 -13.49 9.61 -6.60
C SER A 240 -12.27 10.18 -5.86
N GLN A 241 -12.44 11.23 -5.05
CA GLN A 241 -11.39 11.90 -4.30
C GLN A 241 -11.76 11.96 -2.82
N LEU A 242 -10.73 11.88 -1.99
CA LEU A 242 -10.82 12.04 -0.55
C LEU A 242 -10.03 13.26 -0.14
N CYS A 243 -10.49 13.83 0.95
CA CYS A 243 -9.95 14.97 1.65
C CYS A 243 -10.48 14.80 3.09
#